data_AF-A0A7S2I0C5-F1
#
_entry.id   AF-A0A7S2I0C5-F1
#
_cell.length_a   1.000
_cell.length_b   1.000
_cell.length_c   1.000
_cell.angle_alpha   90.00
_cell.angle_beta   90.00
_cell.angle_gamma   90.00
#
_symmetry.space_group_name_H-M   'P 1'
#
loop_
_entity.id
_entity.type
_entity.pdbx_description
1 polymer ?
#
loop_
_entity_poly.entity_id
_entity_poly.type
_entity_poly.pdbx_seq_one_letter_code
_entity_poly.pdbx_strand_id
1 'polypeptide(L)'
;SGHPESASQPLPRILTHWPLMLRPGDIVKLDASPDVVRESFNGIGFVWNDMMVPMCGQDFTVLDAPGDYSDYLHRRLPEDVVALASPDGSQDNTWFFSTSVVQKLQSAKEHTEITKYAIAMGKAIAGVVRFAFEDFLQGFCQVVFLVKKWHTISSSSKAFTFASISTGIFLSLLAPLKECAMARIIMAKATAQRPSIQRYMCVDTAGSNIPGSTDISPFFSQDDPMQTTIERNMYIMEYMQGKGYTTKHASLCHQVLLASSAVFWASMIALTFSVRPACGGWQPGLRYVVFLSVTCVDLVVQAWVVLHSKLGYYLVVFKPWKLFMGVVLTILGHFDTFGDVCFASMVQNCEDITDVTIRESYFHFKFWKAGEAFDGYRSFTLPCSLADLSFFALVVGVFALQALPGWSLLLAKA
;
A
#
# COMPACT_ATOMS: atom_id res chain seq x y z
N SER A 1 39.74 53.93 -10.21
CA SER A 1 39.95 52.76 -9.33
C SER A 1 38.94 51.68 -9.73
N GLY A 2 39.30 50.82 -10.68
CA GLY A 2 38.47 49.72 -11.15
C GLY A 2 38.93 48.41 -10.54
N HIS A 3 38.04 47.72 -9.82
CA HIS A 3 38.25 46.35 -9.37
C HIS A 3 37.80 45.39 -10.48
N PRO A 4 38.58 44.34 -10.81
CA PRO A 4 38.15 43.33 -11.77
C PRO A 4 37.17 42.36 -11.11
N GLU A 5 36.09 42.06 -11.82
CA GLU A 5 35.14 41.01 -11.48
C GLU A 5 35.84 39.64 -11.47
N SER A 6 35.81 38.99 -10.30
CA SER A 6 36.27 37.63 -10.12
C SER A 6 35.25 36.67 -10.74
N ALA A 7 35.63 36.05 -11.86
CA ALA A 7 34.89 34.96 -12.47
C ALA A 7 34.82 33.78 -11.48
N SER A 8 33.61 33.45 -11.03
CA SER A 8 33.33 32.30 -10.18
C SER A 8 33.63 31.01 -10.93
N GLN A 9 34.70 30.31 -10.55
CA GLN A 9 34.98 28.96 -11.03
C GLN A 9 33.91 27.98 -10.49
N PRO A 10 33.30 27.13 -11.35
CA PRO A 10 32.40 26.10 -10.86
C PRO A 10 33.17 25.10 -10.00
N LEU A 11 32.64 24.84 -8.80
CA LEU A 11 33.19 23.86 -7.87
C LEU A 11 33.33 22.48 -8.53
N PRO A 12 34.45 21.76 -8.31
CA PRO A 12 34.63 20.42 -8.83
C PRO A 12 33.56 19.50 -8.20
N ARG A 13 32.69 18.93 -9.05
CA ARG A 13 31.81 17.83 -8.65
C ARG A 13 32.69 16.65 -8.28
N ILE A 14 32.89 16.45 -6.98
CA ILE A 14 33.45 15.21 -6.42
C ILE A 14 32.38 14.13 -6.61
N LEU A 15 32.36 13.52 -7.80
CA LEU A 15 31.67 12.26 -8.04
C LEU A 15 32.44 11.19 -7.26
N THR A 16 31.86 10.70 -6.17
CA THR A 16 32.34 9.52 -5.44
C THR A 16 32.20 8.30 -6.36
N HIS A 17 33.21 8.11 -7.21
CA HIS A 17 33.38 7.01 -8.14
C HIS A 17 33.67 5.71 -7.39
N TRP A 18 32.61 5.07 -6.86
CA TRP A 18 32.61 3.62 -6.95
C TRP A 18 32.34 3.31 -8.42
N PRO A 19 33.20 2.55 -9.14
CA PRO A 19 32.91 2.17 -10.51
C PRO A 19 31.60 1.40 -10.50
N LEU A 20 30.54 2.06 -10.99
CA LEU A 20 29.25 1.43 -11.20
C LEU A 20 29.50 0.25 -12.13
N MET A 21 29.46 -0.96 -11.59
CA MET A 21 29.50 -2.17 -12.41
C MET A 21 28.27 -2.16 -13.33
N LEU A 22 28.50 -1.75 -14.57
CA LEU A 22 27.57 -1.90 -15.66
C LEU A 22 27.52 -3.38 -16.06
N ARG A 23 26.34 -3.85 -16.45
CA ARG A 23 26.10 -5.21 -16.94
C ARG A 23 25.27 -5.14 -18.22
N PRO A 24 25.42 -6.11 -19.14
CA PRO A 24 24.50 -6.26 -20.25
C PRO A 24 23.03 -6.23 -19.77
N GLY A 25 22.20 -5.42 -20.43
CA GLY A 25 20.79 -5.19 -20.08
C GLY A 25 20.52 -4.01 -19.15
N ASP A 26 21.54 -3.39 -18.55
CA ASP A 26 21.36 -2.14 -17.80
C ASP A 26 20.86 -1.01 -18.71
N ILE A 27 20.00 -0.13 -18.20
CA ILE A 27 19.67 1.12 -18.88
C ILE A 27 20.64 2.21 -18.41
N VAL A 28 21.28 2.88 -19.36
CA VAL A 28 22.19 4.00 -19.12
C VAL A 28 21.70 5.23 -19.85
N LYS A 29 22.00 6.40 -19.30
CA LYS A 29 21.80 7.68 -19.98
C LYS A 29 23.16 8.21 -20.43
N LEU A 30 23.29 8.49 -21.71
CA LEU A 30 24.50 9.12 -22.25
C LEU A 30 24.53 10.61 -21.84
N ASP A 31 25.73 11.15 -21.57
CA ASP A 31 25.88 12.57 -21.23
C ASP A 31 25.21 13.46 -22.31
N ALA A 32 24.57 14.54 -21.86
CA ALA A 32 23.82 15.43 -22.73
C ALA A 32 24.73 16.37 -23.53
N SER A 33 26.00 16.55 -23.14
CA SER A 33 26.98 17.38 -23.82
C SER A 33 27.77 16.57 -24.85
N PRO A 34 27.60 16.82 -26.17
CA PRO A 34 28.36 16.12 -27.20
C PRO A 34 29.86 16.36 -27.09
N ASP A 35 30.28 17.52 -26.58
CA ASP A 35 31.70 17.84 -26.42
C ASP A 35 32.34 16.99 -25.32
N VAL A 36 31.66 16.78 -24.20
CA VAL A 36 32.10 15.88 -23.12
C VAL A 36 32.18 14.44 -23.63
N VAL A 37 31.15 13.98 -24.37
CA VAL A 37 31.16 12.64 -24.96
C VAL A 37 32.32 12.50 -25.94
N ARG A 38 32.51 13.45 -26.85
CA ARG A 38 33.60 13.47 -27.83
C ARG A 38 34.98 13.46 -27.16
N GLU A 39 35.18 14.26 -26.12
CA GLU A 39 36.45 14.33 -25.39
C GLU A 39 36.82 12.99 -24.75
N SER A 40 35.82 12.22 -24.30
CA SER A 40 36.06 10.88 -23.73
C SER A 40 36.68 9.87 -24.71
N PHE A 41 36.62 10.13 -26.03
CA PHE A 41 37.24 9.27 -27.05
C PHE A 41 38.77 9.39 -27.10
N ASN A 42 39.35 10.48 -26.56
CA ASN A 42 40.80 10.72 -26.61
C ASN A 42 41.63 9.70 -25.79
N GLY A 43 41.00 8.83 -24.99
CA GLY A 43 41.69 7.84 -24.14
C GLY A 43 41.35 6.38 -24.41
N ILE A 44 40.25 6.08 -25.10
CA ILE A 44 39.70 4.71 -25.20
C ILE A 44 40.07 3.97 -26.49
N GLY A 45 40.77 4.63 -27.42
CA GLY A 45 41.21 4.02 -28.69
C GLY A 45 40.11 3.81 -29.74
N PHE A 46 38.96 4.48 -29.57
CA PHE A 46 37.86 4.50 -30.53
C PHE A 46 37.77 5.86 -31.23
N VAL A 47 37.17 5.89 -32.42
CA VAL A 47 37.00 7.12 -33.22
C VAL A 47 35.60 7.68 -33.02
N TRP A 48 35.52 8.95 -32.62
CA TRP A 48 34.27 9.70 -32.57
C TRP A 48 33.66 9.84 -33.97
N ASN A 49 32.35 9.66 -34.09
CA ASN A 49 31.58 9.90 -35.30
C ASN A 49 30.50 10.95 -35.01
N ASP A 50 30.34 11.96 -35.86
CA ASP A 50 29.32 13.00 -35.66
C ASP A 50 27.87 12.45 -35.73
N MET A 51 27.66 11.24 -36.27
CA MET A 51 26.40 10.50 -36.17
C MET A 51 26.05 10.08 -34.72
N MET A 52 26.98 10.19 -33.77
CA MET A 52 26.76 9.96 -32.33
C MET A 52 26.10 11.15 -31.63
N VAL A 53 26.14 12.36 -32.21
CA VAL A 53 25.55 13.57 -31.60
C VAL A 53 24.09 13.38 -31.19
N PRO A 54 23.19 12.79 -32.01
CA PRO A 54 21.79 12.60 -31.65
C PRO A 54 21.56 11.63 -30.47
N MET A 55 22.56 10.82 -30.10
CA MET A 55 22.48 9.93 -28.94
C MET A 55 22.71 10.64 -27.61
N CYS A 56 23.36 11.81 -27.61
CA CYS A 56 23.69 12.53 -26.38
C CYS A 56 22.41 12.90 -25.62
N GLY A 57 22.38 12.57 -24.32
CA GLY A 57 21.21 12.79 -23.47
C GLY A 57 20.06 11.79 -23.63
N GLN A 58 20.21 10.76 -24.47
CA GLN A 58 19.23 9.68 -24.63
C GLN A 58 19.54 8.48 -23.72
N ASP A 59 18.53 7.61 -23.56
CA ASP A 59 18.61 6.41 -22.75
C ASP A 59 18.87 5.18 -23.65
N PHE A 60 19.81 4.31 -23.27
CA PHE A 60 20.20 3.13 -24.03
C PHE A 60 20.31 1.90 -23.15
N THR A 61 20.02 0.74 -23.72
CA THR A 61 20.34 -0.55 -23.12
C THR A 61 21.80 -0.89 -23.39
N VAL A 62 22.54 -1.23 -22.33
CA VAL A 62 23.90 -1.75 -22.43
C VAL A 62 23.87 -3.10 -23.14
N LEU A 63 24.52 -3.21 -24.30
CA LEU A 63 24.67 -4.47 -25.02
C LEU A 63 25.76 -5.32 -24.39
N ASP A 64 26.86 -4.68 -24.00
CA ASP A 64 28.03 -5.32 -23.43
C ASP A 64 28.78 -4.36 -22.49
N ALA A 65 29.45 -4.90 -21.48
CA ALA A 65 30.01 -4.13 -20.38
C ALA A 65 31.47 -4.53 -20.06
N PRO A 66 32.23 -3.62 -19.42
CA PRO A 66 33.63 -3.90 -19.09
C PRO A 66 33.82 -5.16 -18.26
N GLY A 67 34.84 -5.95 -18.62
CA GLY A 67 35.25 -7.13 -17.86
C GLY A 67 34.41 -8.40 -18.08
N ASP A 68 33.24 -8.30 -18.72
CA ASP A 68 32.47 -9.44 -19.19
C ASP A 68 33.05 -9.98 -20.51
N TYR A 69 32.91 -11.28 -20.75
CA TYR A 69 33.33 -11.86 -22.03
C TYR A 69 32.22 -11.64 -23.04
N SER A 70 32.46 -10.76 -24.01
CA SER A 70 31.53 -10.48 -25.08
C SER A 70 31.32 -11.71 -25.96
N ASP A 71 30.12 -12.28 -25.93
CA ASP A 71 29.73 -13.24 -26.97
C ASP A 71 29.62 -12.57 -28.35
N TYR A 72 29.34 -11.26 -28.39
CA TYR A 72 29.20 -10.48 -29.63
C TYR A 72 30.53 -10.19 -30.32
N LEU A 73 31.56 -9.85 -29.55
CA LEU A 73 32.85 -9.41 -30.09
C LEU A 73 33.93 -10.50 -30.04
N HIS A 74 33.64 -11.65 -29.42
CA HIS A 74 34.62 -12.69 -29.09
C HIS A 74 35.89 -12.13 -28.42
N ARG A 75 35.75 -11.02 -27.69
CA ARG A 75 36.84 -10.28 -27.07
C ARG A 75 36.34 -9.60 -25.80
N ARG A 76 37.22 -9.48 -24.82
CA ARG A 76 36.96 -8.74 -23.59
C ARG A 76 37.04 -7.23 -23.86
N LEU A 77 36.01 -6.49 -23.48
CA LEU A 77 36.04 -5.03 -23.54
C LEU A 77 37.03 -4.46 -22.50
N PRO A 78 37.71 -3.34 -22.80
CA PRO A 78 38.48 -2.58 -21.82
C PRO A 78 37.64 -2.20 -20.59
N GLU A 79 38.28 -2.04 -19.42
CA GLU A 79 37.62 -1.79 -18.13
C GLU A 79 36.76 -0.51 -18.07
N ASP A 80 36.96 0.39 -19.03
CA ASP A 80 36.34 1.71 -19.13
C ASP A 80 35.46 1.87 -20.37
N VAL A 81 35.09 0.79 -21.06
CA VAL A 81 34.30 0.84 -22.30
C VAL A 81 33.00 0.05 -22.20
N VAL A 82 31.90 0.69 -22.60
CA VAL A 82 30.56 0.09 -22.71
C VAL A 82 30.11 0.05 -24.18
N ALA A 83 29.38 -1.00 -24.56
CA ALA A 83 28.80 -1.12 -25.88
C ALA A 83 27.30 -0.78 -25.87
N LEU A 84 26.87 0.12 -26.76
CA LEU A 84 25.48 0.54 -26.94
C LEU A 84 25.03 0.27 -28.39
N ALA A 85 23.73 0.13 -28.60
CA ALA A 85 23.17 -0.07 -29.94
C ALA A 85 23.38 1.16 -30.83
N SER A 86 23.92 0.95 -32.03
CA SER A 86 24.05 2.00 -33.03
C SER A 86 22.69 2.28 -33.68
N PRO A 87 22.22 3.54 -33.72
CA PRO A 87 20.93 3.90 -34.31
C PRO A 87 20.90 3.77 -35.84
N ASP A 88 22.05 3.81 -36.51
CA ASP A 88 22.16 3.72 -37.98
C ASP A 88 22.58 2.32 -38.47
N GLY A 89 22.81 1.39 -37.54
CA GLY A 89 23.26 0.03 -37.81
C GLY A 89 24.71 -0.11 -38.25
N SER A 90 25.49 0.97 -38.26
CA SER A 90 26.93 0.91 -38.52
C SER A 90 27.69 0.15 -37.42
N GLN A 91 28.92 -0.28 -37.73
CA GLN A 91 29.79 -1.04 -36.80
C GLN A 91 29.09 -2.26 -36.20
N ASP A 92 28.45 -3.07 -37.05
CA ASP A 92 27.68 -4.26 -36.62
C ASP A 92 26.59 -3.92 -35.58
N ASN A 93 25.91 -2.78 -35.78
CA ASN A 93 24.89 -2.23 -34.90
C ASN A 93 25.37 -1.87 -33.49
N THR A 94 26.67 -1.65 -33.28
CA THR A 94 27.24 -1.43 -31.94
C THR A 94 28.25 -0.29 -31.93
N TRP A 95 28.06 0.67 -31.02
CA TRP A 95 29.01 1.76 -30.77
C TRP A 95 29.57 1.68 -29.34
N PHE A 96 30.82 2.10 -29.19
CA PHE A 96 31.57 2.01 -27.94
C PHE A 96 31.72 3.39 -27.29
N PHE A 97 31.43 3.47 -25.99
CA PHE A 97 31.49 4.70 -25.22
C PHE A 97 32.30 4.48 -23.95
N SER A 98 32.95 5.54 -23.46
CA SER A 98 33.58 5.49 -22.13
C SER A 98 32.52 5.33 -21.04
N THR A 99 32.79 4.52 -20.01
CA THR A 99 31.93 4.42 -18.83
C THR A 99 31.81 5.74 -18.07
N SER A 100 32.73 6.68 -18.28
CA SER A 100 32.71 8.03 -17.69
C SER A 100 31.59 8.93 -18.23
N VAL A 101 31.10 8.67 -19.45
CA VAL A 101 30.07 9.48 -20.11
C VAL A 101 28.69 8.81 -20.12
N VAL A 102 28.57 7.67 -19.46
CA VAL A 102 27.29 7.00 -19.24
C VAL A 102 26.94 7.02 -17.76
N GLN A 103 25.79 7.58 -17.44
CA GLN A 103 25.22 7.45 -16.12
C GLN A 103 24.34 6.21 -16.13
N LYS A 104 24.67 5.18 -15.33
CA LYS A 104 23.71 4.11 -15.04
C LYS A 104 22.45 4.80 -14.53
N LEU A 105 21.37 4.72 -15.30
CA LEU A 105 20.05 5.01 -14.78
C LEU A 105 19.78 3.84 -13.86
N GLN A 106 20.32 3.93 -12.65
CA GLN A 106 20.23 2.93 -11.61
C GLN A 106 18.75 2.82 -11.27
N SER A 107 18.09 1.99 -12.07
CA SER A 107 16.86 1.29 -11.83
C SER A 107 15.88 2.05 -10.94
N ALA A 108 15.63 3.35 -11.18
CA ALA A 108 14.63 4.09 -10.41
C ALA A 108 13.30 3.33 -10.43
N LYS A 109 13.05 2.65 -11.55
CA LYS A 109 12.01 1.65 -11.72
C LYS A 109 12.17 0.41 -10.82
N GLU A 110 13.30 -0.29 -10.80
CA GLU A 110 13.52 -1.47 -9.93
C GLU A 110 13.50 -1.12 -8.43
N HIS A 111 14.13 -0.01 -8.01
CA HIS A 111 14.07 0.45 -6.62
C HIS A 111 12.63 0.80 -6.23
N THR A 112 11.86 1.39 -7.16
CA THR A 112 10.43 1.63 -6.97
C THR A 112 9.64 0.32 -6.87
N GLU A 113 9.93 -0.69 -7.69
CA GLU A 113 9.25 -2.00 -7.62
C GLU A 113 9.62 -2.79 -6.35
N ILE A 114 10.89 -2.79 -5.92
CA ILE A 114 11.34 -3.38 -4.64
C ILE A 114 10.65 -2.67 -3.48
N THR A 115 10.59 -1.34 -3.51
CA THR A 115 9.90 -0.54 -2.47
C THR A 115 8.40 -0.86 -2.44
N LYS A 116 7.74 -0.93 -3.60
CA LYS A 116 6.33 -1.32 -3.70
C LYS A 116 6.08 -2.73 -3.14
N TYR A 117 6.96 -3.68 -3.46
CA TYR A 117 6.88 -5.04 -2.94
C TYR A 117 7.07 -5.07 -1.42
N ALA A 118 8.08 -4.39 -0.90
CA ALA A 118 8.34 -4.29 0.54
C ALA A 118 7.16 -3.64 1.29
N ILE A 119 6.57 -2.57 0.73
CA ILE A 119 5.37 -1.93 1.28
C ILE A 119 4.18 -2.89 1.28
N ALA A 120 3.92 -3.58 0.16
CA ALA A 120 2.83 -4.55 0.08
C ALA A 120 2.99 -5.70 1.09
N MET A 121 4.22 -6.22 1.23
CA MET A 121 4.52 -7.27 2.21
C MET A 121 4.39 -6.76 3.65
N GLY A 122 4.88 -5.55 3.94
CA GLY A 122 4.73 -4.92 5.25
C GLY A 122 3.26 -4.74 5.64
N LYS A 123 2.41 -4.32 4.69
CA LYS A 123 0.95 -4.24 4.90
C LYS A 123 0.32 -5.60 5.13
N ALA A 124 0.72 -6.62 4.39
CA ALA A 124 0.22 -7.99 4.58
C ALA A 124 0.57 -8.51 5.98
N ILE A 125 1.83 -8.33 6.42
CA ILE A 125 2.28 -8.72 7.76
C ILE A 125 1.52 -7.95 8.84
N ALA A 126 1.39 -6.63 8.70
CA ALA A 126 0.62 -5.80 9.64
C ALA A 126 -0.84 -6.27 9.74
N GLY A 127 -1.46 -6.64 8.61
CA GLY A 127 -2.80 -7.20 8.59
C GLY A 127 -2.91 -8.58 9.25
N VAL A 128 -1.90 -9.44 9.13
CA VAL A 128 -1.86 -10.74 9.85
C VAL A 128 -1.70 -10.53 11.36
N VAL A 129 -0.84 -9.59 11.77
CA VAL A 129 -0.67 -9.23 13.18
C VAL A 129 -1.98 -8.69 13.75
N ARG A 130 -2.66 -7.79 13.01
CA ARG A 130 -4.00 -7.31 13.36
C ARG A 130 -4.97 -8.46 13.54
N PHE A 131 -5.10 -9.34 12.54
CA PHE A 131 -5.98 -10.51 12.59
C PHE A 131 -5.74 -11.39 13.83
N ALA A 132 -4.48 -11.61 14.21
CA ALA A 132 -4.14 -12.45 15.35
C ALA A 132 -4.53 -11.82 16.70
N PHE A 133 -4.29 -10.53 16.89
CA PHE A 133 -4.50 -9.84 18.17
C PHE A 133 -5.90 -9.26 18.35
N GLU A 134 -6.53 -8.82 17.26
CA GLU A 134 -7.89 -8.26 17.24
C GLU A 134 -8.88 -9.40 17.00
N ASP A 135 -9.10 -9.80 15.76
CA ASP A 135 -10.24 -10.64 15.38
C ASP A 135 -10.18 -12.07 15.93
N PHE A 136 -9.01 -12.69 15.93
CA PHE A 136 -8.87 -14.05 16.43
C PHE A 136 -9.03 -14.10 17.95
N LEU A 137 -8.34 -13.22 18.68
CA LEU A 137 -8.40 -13.20 20.14
C LEU A 137 -9.77 -12.74 20.64
N GLN A 138 -10.31 -11.67 20.05
CA GLN A 138 -11.61 -11.12 20.41
C GLN A 138 -12.75 -12.05 19.98
N GLY A 139 -12.66 -12.63 18.77
CA GLY A 139 -13.58 -13.66 18.30
C GLY A 139 -13.55 -14.90 19.18
N PHE A 140 -12.37 -15.34 19.62
CA PHE A 140 -12.24 -16.41 20.62
C PHE A 140 -12.95 -16.05 21.93
N CYS A 141 -12.76 -14.84 22.45
CA CYS A 141 -13.44 -14.39 23.67
C CYS A 141 -14.97 -14.40 23.49
N GLN A 142 -15.46 -13.92 22.35
CA GLN A 142 -16.87 -13.91 21.98
C GLN A 142 -17.46 -15.33 21.88
N VAL A 143 -16.74 -16.28 21.28
CA VAL A 143 -17.15 -17.69 21.22
C VAL A 143 -17.21 -18.31 22.62
N VAL A 144 -16.18 -18.10 23.45
CA VAL A 144 -16.15 -18.59 24.84
C VAL A 144 -17.35 -18.04 25.63
N PHE A 145 -17.62 -16.74 25.50
CA PHE A 145 -18.78 -16.10 26.12
C PHE A 145 -20.11 -16.73 25.63
N LEU A 146 -20.27 -16.91 24.32
CA LEU A 146 -21.46 -17.54 23.73
C LEU A 146 -21.67 -18.95 24.25
N VAL A 147 -20.62 -19.77 24.33
CA VAL A 147 -20.69 -21.14 24.87
C VAL A 147 -21.10 -21.12 26.33
N LYS A 148 -20.47 -20.26 27.15
CA LYS A 148 -20.71 -20.20 28.60
C LYS A 148 -22.11 -19.69 28.94
N LYS A 149 -22.61 -18.69 28.20
CA LYS A 149 -23.88 -18.01 28.50
C LYS A 149 -24.97 -18.31 27.47
N TRP A 150 -24.82 -19.37 26.66
CA TRP A 150 -25.72 -19.70 25.55
C TRP A 150 -27.20 -19.71 25.93
N HIS A 151 -27.53 -20.27 27.09
CA HIS A 151 -28.91 -20.42 27.54
C HIS A 151 -29.46 -19.17 28.26
N THR A 152 -28.60 -18.24 28.69
CA THR A 152 -29.02 -17.05 29.44
C THR A 152 -29.08 -15.79 28.58
N ILE A 153 -28.31 -15.71 27.50
CA ILE A 153 -28.29 -14.55 26.61
C ILE A 153 -29.50 -14.48 25.68
N SER A 154 -29.96 -13.26 25.40
CA SER A 154 -31.05 -13.02 24.44
C SER A 154 -30.68 -13.46 23.02
N SER A 155 -31.67 -13.85 22.21
CA SER A 155 -31.45 -14.21 20.79
C SER A 155 -30.86 -13.06 19.97
N SER A 156 -31.20 -11.81 20.30
CA SER A 156 -30.61 -10.63 19.65
C SER A 156 -29.12 -10.51 19.97
N SER A 157 -28.71 -10.72 21.23
CA SER A 157 -27.30 -10.70 21.65
C SER A 157 -26.50 -11.84 20.98
N LYS A 158 -27.12 -13.01 20.78
CA LYS A 158 -26.50 -14.11 20.00
C LYS A 158 -26.24 -13.69 18.56
N ALA A 159 -27.28 -13.19 17.88
CA ALA A 159 -27.18 -12.76 16.48
C ALA A 159 -26.14 -11.65 16.30
N PHE A 160 -26.13 -10.66 17.20
CA PHE A 160 -25.14 -9.59 17.23
C PHE A 160 -23.72 -10.15 17.37
N THR A 161 -23.49 -11.05 18.33
CA THR A 161 -22.16 -11.62 18.57
C THR A 161 -21.70 -12.44 17.36
N PHE A 162 -22.57 -13.27 16.75
CA PHE A 162 -22.22 -13.99 15.52
C PHE A 162 -21.91 -13.05 14.36
N ALA A 163 -22.66 -11.96 14.20
CA ALA A 163 -22.41 -10.96 13.17
C ALA A 163 -21.06 -10.27 13.39
N SER A 164 -20.72 -9.93 14.64
CA SER A 164 -19.42 -9.36 15.01
C SER A 164 -18.27 -10.31 14.64
N ILE A 165 -18.32 -11.57 15.12
CA ILE A 165 -17.30 -12.59 14.79
C ILE A 165 -17.14 -12.75 13.29
N SER A 166 -18.25 -12.86 12.56
CA SER A 166 -18.23 -13.09 11.11
C SER A 166 -17.67 -11.89 10.36
N THR A 167 -17.97 -10.67 10.82
CA THR A 167 -17.48 -9.44 10.20
C THR A 167 -15.98 -9.28 10.40
N GLY A 168 -15.47 -9.43 11.63
CA GLY A 168 -14.04 -9.34 11.92
C GLY A 168 -13.22 -10.37 11.14
N ILE A 169 -13.62 -11.65 11.20
CA ILE A 169 -12.95 -12.70 10.41
C ILE A 169 -12.95 -12.38 8.91
N PHE A 170 -14.09 -11.93 8.37
CA PHE A 170 -14.20 -11.61 6.95
C PHE A 170 -13.28 -10.46 6.55
N LEU A 171 -13.31 -9.34 7.28
CA LEU A 171 -12.53 -8.14 6.94
C LEU A 171 -11.03 -8.37 7.12
N SER A 172 -10.63 -9.03 8.19
CA SER A 172 -9.22 -9.21 8.53
C SER A 172 -8.53 -10.29 7.72
N LEU A 173 -9.28 -11.19 7.07
CA LEU A 173 -8.72 -12.04 6.02
C LEU A 173 -8.67 -11.33 4.66
N LEU A 174 -9.63 -10.47 4.35
CA LEU A 174 -9.74 -9.85 3.03
C LEU A 174 -8.51 -8.98 2.70
N ALA A 175 -8.05 -8.15 3.64
CA ALA A 175 -6.95 -7.22 3.40
C ALA A 175 -5.59 -7.94 3.19
N PRO A 176 -5.11 -8.83 4.07
CA PRO A 176 -3.87 -9.57 3.85
C PRO A 176 -3.88 -10.42 2.58
N LEU A 177 -5.01 -11.07 2.27
CA LEU A 177 -5.14 -11.87 1.05
C LEU A 177 -4.98 -11.01 -0.21
N LYS A 178 -5.60 -9.83 -0.22
CA LYS A 178 -5.47 -8.87 -1.32
C LYS A 178 -4.03 -8.37 -1.48
N GLU A 179 -3.36 -7.99 -0.38
CA GLU A 179 -1.98 -7.49 -0.42
C GLU A 179 -1.00 -8.62 -0.82
N CYS A 180 -1.19 -9.84 -0.34
CA CYS A 180 -0.43 -11.03 -0.78
C CYS A 180 -0.61 -11.30 -2.27
N ALA A 181 -1.84 -11.22 -2.78
CA ALA A 181 -2.11 -11.37 -4.21
C ALA A 181 -1.42 -10.27 -5.04
N MET A 182 -1.45 -9.02 -4.56
CA MET A 182 -0.77 -7.90 -5.20
C MET A 182 0.77 -8.07 -5.20
N ALA A 183 1.35 -8.49 -4.08
CA ALA A 183 2.78 -8.77 -3.97
C ALA A 183 3.22 -9.89 -4.93
N ARG A 184 2.41 -10.95 -5.08
CA ARG A 184 2.65 -12.03 -6.06
C ARG A 184 2.61 -11.51 -7.50
N ILE A 185 1.70 -10.60 -7.84
CA ILE A 185 1.63 -9.99 -9.17
C ILE A 185 2.86 -9.12 -9.44
N ILE A 186 3.30 -8.32 -8.47
CA ILE A 186 4.52 -7.49 -8.58
C ILE A 186 5.74 -8.40 -8.79
N MET A 187 5.86 -9.46 -7.99
CA MET A 187 6.95 -10.42 -8.10
C MET A 187 6.93 -11.15 -9.46
N ALA A 188 5.77 -11.60 -9.92
CA ALA A 188 5.64 -12.25 -11.23
C ALA A 188 6.03 -11.31 -12.38
N LYS A 189 5.64 -10.02 -12.30
CA LYS A 189 6.05 -9.00 -13.28
C LYS A 189 7.56 -8.74 -13.24
N ALA A 190 8.15 -8.66 -12.05
CA ALA A 190 9.59 -8.49 -11.89
C ALA A 190 10.37 -9.70 -12.43
N THR A 191 9.88 -10.92 -12.20
CA THR A 191 10.48 -12.14 -12.75
C THR A 191 10.33 -12.22 -14.26
N ALA A 192 9.17 -11.85 -14.82
CA ALA A 192 8.95 -11.83 -16.27
C ALA A 192 9.77 -10.73 -16.97
N GLN A 193 10.06 -9.63 -16.28
CA GLN A 193 10.92 -8.55 -16.78
C GLN A 193 12.40 -8.81 -16.61
N ARG A 194 12.83 -9.83 -15.84
CA ARG A 194 14.21 -10.28 -15.92
C ARG A 194 14.37 -10.90 -17.31
N PRO A 195 15.09 -10.25 -18.24
CA PRO A 195 15.38 -10.90 -19.50
C PRO A 195 16.11 -12.19 -19.17
N SER A 196 15.53 -13.33 -19.51
CA SER A 196 16.33 -14.53 -19.64
C SER A 196 17.39 -14.18 -20.67
N ILE A 197 18.65 -14.12 -20.25
CA ILE A 197 19.85 -13.97 -21.10
C ILE A 197 19.90 -15.05 -22.22
N GLN A 198 18.96 -15.99 -22.26
CA GLN A 198 18.74 -16.89 -23.37
C GLN A 198 17.79 -16.30 -24.41
N ARG A 199 18.38 -15.91 -25.54
CA ARG A 199 17.80 -15.54 -26.86
C ARG A 199 17.55 -14.05 -27.09
N TYR A 200 18.65 -13.35 -27.36
CA TYR A 200 18.62 -12.32 -28.40
C TYR A 200 18.31 -13.01 -29.75
N MET A 201 17.10 -12.82 -30.28
CA MET A 201 16.84 -12.94 -31.72
C MET A 201 15.82 -11.88 -32.12
N CYS A 202 16.25 -11.07 -33.09
CA CYS A 202 15.52 -10.17 -33.97
C CYS A 202 14.65 -9.08 -33.32
N VAL A 203 15.22 -7.88 -33.29
CA VAL A 203 14.45 -6.63 -33.26
C VAL A 203 13.91 -6.40 -34.68
N ASP A 204 12.61 -6.58 -34.87
CA ASP A 204 11.91 -6.07 -36.04
C ASP A 204 11.70 -4.56 -35.87
N THR A 205 12.48 -3.78 -36.61
CA THR A 205 12.22 -2.36 -36.90
C THR A 205 11.06 -2.25 -37.90
N ALA A 206 9.83 -2.18 -37.40
CA ALA A 206 8.69 -1.72 -38.19
C ALA A 206 7.88 -0.68 -37.38
N GLY A 207 7.79 0.52 -37.93
CA GLY A 207 7.42 1.75 -37.25
C GLY A 207 5.99 1.84 -36.71
N SER A 208 5.81 2.77 -35.76
CA SER A 208 4.51 3.22 -35.29
C SER A 208 4.56 4.73 -35.09
N ASN A 209 4.05 5.46 -36.10
CA ASN A 209 3.63 6.85 -35.96
C ASN A 209 2.39 6.89 -35.04
N ILE A 210 2.52 7.51 -33.88
CA ILE A 210 1.37 7.83 -33.01
C ILE A 210 0.97 9.28 -33.34
N PRO A 211 -0.22 9.53 -33.92
CA PRO A 211 -0.71 10.89 -34.09
C PRO A 211 -1.17 11.45 -32.75
N GLY A 212 -0.67 12.64 -32.42
CA GLY A 212 -1.22 13.46 -31.34
C GLY A 212 -2.63 13.92 -31.69
N SER A 213 -3.59 13.51 -30.87
CA SER A 213 -4.97 14.01 -30.87
C SER A 213 -5.23 14.63 -29.50
N THR A 214 -5.32 15.95 -29.48
CA THR A 214 -5.82 16.76 -28.36
C THR A 214 -7.08 17.46 -28.83
N ASP A 215 -8.15 16.70 -29.05
CA ASP A 215 -9.49 17.27 -29.18
C ASP A 215 -10.18 17.15 -27.83
N ILE A 216 -10.20 18.27 -27.12
CA ILE A 216 -10.96 18.44 -25.87
C ILE A 216 -12.40 18.78 -26.26
N SER A 217 -13.33 17.95 -25.79
CA SER A 217 -14.78 18.08 -26.00
C SER A 217 -15.32 19.46 -25.59
N PRO A 218 -16.16 20.12 -26.42
CA PRO A 218 -16.71 21.45 -26.16
C PRO A 218 -17.89 21.48 -25.16
N PHE A 219 -18.10 20.42 -24.36
CA PHE A 219 -19.25 20.31 -23.46
C PHE A 219 -19.05 20.86 -22.05
N PHE A 220 -17.89 21.43 -21.72
CA PHE A 220 -17.62 21.94 -20.36
C PHE A 220 -17.41 23.45 -20.35
N SER A 221 -18.23 24.14 -19.56
CA SER A 221 -18.17 25.57 -19.29
C SER A 221 -16.94 25.91 -18.43
N GLN A 222 -16.28 27.01 -18.76
CA GLN A 222 -14.96 27.41 -18.23
C GLN A 222 -14.91 27.70 -16.71
N ASP A 223 -16.07 27.77 -16.06
CA ASP A 223 -16.21 27.96 -14.61
C ASP A 223 -16.74 26.72 -13.87
N ASP A 224 -16.65 25.53 -14.49
CA ASP A 224 -17.13 24.31 -13.85
C ASP A 224 -16.10 23.83 -12.79
N PRO A 225 -16.44 23.79 -11.48
CA PRO A 225 -15.58 23.19 -10.47
C PRO A 225 -15.18 21.74 -10.82
N MET A 226 -15.97 21.07 -11.68
CA MET A 226 -15.66 19.74 -12.20
C MET A 226 -14.45 19.75 -13.15
N GLN A 227 -14.31 20.77 -14.00
CA GLN A 227 -13.17 20.92 -14.90
C GLN A 227 -11.88 21.21 -14.11
N THR A 228 -11.96 22.03 -13.06
CA THR A 228 -10.81 22.25 -12.17
C THR A 228 -10.36 20.96 -11.47
N THR A 229 -11.27 20.04 -11.15
CA THR A 229 -10.90 18.77 -10.49
C THR A 229 -10.22 17.80 -11.46
N ILE A 230 -10.70 17.75 -12.71
CA ILE A 230 -10.15 16.89 -13.77
C ILE A 230 -8.79 17.40 -14.25
N GLU A 231 -8.63 18.72 -14.39
CA GLU A 231 -7.40 19.38 -14.82
C GLU A 231 -6.32 19.36 -13.73
N ARG A 232 -6.71 19.45 -12.44
CA ARG A 232 -5.75 19.58 -11.33
C ARG A 232 -5.12 18.26 -10.86
N ASN A 233 -5.41 17.12 -11.49
CA ASN A 233 -4.74 15.83 -11.25
C ASN A 233 -4.58 15.44 -9.75
N MET A 234 -5.50 15.87 -8.88
CA MET A 234 -5.30 15.66 -7.45
C MET A 234 -5.62 14.23 -7.02
N TYR A 235 -4.71 13.64 -6.24
CA TYR A 235 -4.84 12.30 -5.68
C TYR A 235 -5.37 12.33 -4.25
N ILE A 236 -6.05 11.28 -3.79
CA ILE A 236 -6.55 11.22 -2.41
C ILE A 236 -5.44 11.36 -1.36
N MET A 237 -4.23 10.88 -1.68
CA MET A 237 -3.05 11.01 -0.82
C MET A 237 -2.65 12.47 -0.59
N GLU A 238 -2.92 13.37 -1.54
CA GLU A 238 -2.64 14.80 -1.43
C GLU A 238 -3.59 15.47 -0.44
N TYR A 239 -4.86 15.09 -0.45
CA TYR A 239 -5.83 15.52 0.56
C TYR A 239 -5.53 14.98 1.94
N MET A 240 -5.14 13.71 2.05
CA MET A 240 -4.71 13.14 3.34
C MET A 240 -3.48 13.86 3.90
N GLN A 241 -2.66 14.49 3.07
CA GLN A 241 -1.46 15.22 3.48
C GLN A 241 -1.65 16.73 3.58
N GLY A 242 -2.83 17.26 3.24
CA GLY A 242 -3.06 18.70 3.14
C GLY A 242 -2.23 19.41 2.06
N LYS A 243 -1.58 18.66 1.15
CA LYS A 243 -0.69 19.20 0.10
C LYS A 243 -1.38 19.03 -1.24
N GLY A 244 -1.89 20.10 -1.83
CA GLY A 244 -2.52 20.06 -3.15
C GLY A 244 -2.39 21.40 -3.89
N TYR A 245 -2.84 21.42 -5.14
CA TYR A 245 -2.76 22.60 -6.01
C TYR A 245 -3.40 23.84 -5.37
N THR A 246 -4.50 23.65 -4.63
CA THR A 246 -5.06 24.67 -3.74
C THR A 246 -4.84 24.26 -2.28
N THR A 247 -3.75 24.77 -1.69
CA THR A 247 -3.35 24.45 -0.30
C THR A 247 -4.49 24.64 0.70
N LYS A 248 -5.33 25.67 0.53
CA LYS A 248 -6.50 25.92 1.38
C LYS A 248 -7.54 24.81 1.32
N HIS A 249 -7.90 24.35 0.12
CA HIS A 249 -8.92 23.29 -0.04
C HIS A 249 -8.38 21.94 0.44
N ALA A 250 -7.14 21.61 0.08
CA ALA A 250 -6.51 20.36 0.55
C ALA A 250 -6.38 20.33 2.08
N SER A 251 -6.00 21.45 2.70
CA SER A 251 -5.95 21.61 4.16
C SER A 251 -7.34 21.48 4.80
N LEU A 252 -8.39 22.06 4.19
CA LEU A 252 -9.76 21.89 4.69
C LEU A 252 -10.21 20.42 4.63
N CYS A 253 -10.02 19.74 3.50
CA CYS A 253 -10.33 18.32 3.36
C CYS A 253 -9.59 17.48 4.40
N HIS A 254 -8.31 17.78 4.64
CA HIS A 254 -7.50 17.14 5.66
C HIS A 254 -8.09 17.32 7.07
N GLN A 255 -8.37 18.57 7.46
CA GLN A 255 -8.93 18.89 8.78
C GLN A 255 -10.29 18.22 9.00
N VAL A 256 -11.14 18.18 7.97
CA VAL A 256 -12.45 17.53 8.04
C VAL A 256 -12.31 16.02 8.21
N LEU A 257 -11.38 15.35 7.50
CA LEU A 257 -11.08 13.92 7.71
C LEU A 257 -10.56 13.65 9.12
N LEU A 258 -9.65 14.48 9.62
CA LEU A 258 -9.10 14.35 10.96
C LEU A 258 -10.20 14.51 12.03
N ALA A 259 -11.04 15.53 11.89
CA ALA A 259 -12.16 15.77 12.80
C ALA A 259 -13.17 14.62 12.78
N SER A 260 -13.52 14.11 11.60
CA SER A 260 -14.43 12.97 11.45
C SER A 260 -13.87 11.71 12.12
N SER A 261 -12.60 11.40 11.87
CA SER A 261 -11.91 10.27 12.51
C SER A 261 -11.84 10.43 14.03
N ALA A 262 -11.54 11.63 14.53
CA ALA A 262 -11.49 11.91 15.96
C ALA A 262 -12.86 11.72 16.63
N VAL A 263 -13.93 12.20 16.00
CA VAL A 263 -15.31 12.03 16.49
C VAL A 263 -15.70 10.55 16.51
N PHE A 264 -15.37 9.78 15.46
CA PHE A 264 -15.62 8.34 15.41
C PHE A 264 -14.94 7.62 16.57
N TRP A 265 -13.63 7.76 16.72
CA TRP A 265 -12.88 7.06 17.77
C TRP A 265 -13.23 7.53 19.18
N ALA A 266 -13.47 8.83 19.38
CA ALA A 266 -13.94 9.34 20.67
C ALA A 266 -15.31 8.75 21.04
N SER A 267 -16.20 8.57 20.07
CA SER A 267 -17.50 7.91 20.31
C SER A 267 -17.34 6.44 20.70
N MET A 268 -16.41 5.71 20.07
CA MET A 268 -16.12 4.31 20.42
C MET A 268 -15.57 4.20 21.85
N ILE A 269 -14.65 5.09 22.24
CA ILE A 269 -14.13 5.17 23.62
C ILE A 269 -15.27 5.49 24.61
N ALA A 270 -16.09 6.50 24.30
CA ALA A 270 -17.20 6.89 25.16
C ALA A 270 -18.22 5.76 25.34
N LEU A 271 -18.52 4.99 24.31
CA LEU A 271 -19.44 3.85 24.36
C LEU A 271 -18.95 2.73 25.28
N THR A 272 -17.63 2.52 25.40
CA THR A 272 -17.04 1.57 26.34
C THR A 272 -17.45 1.85 27.79
N PHE A 273 -17.53 3.14 28.16
CA PHE A 273 -17.73 3.56 29.56
C PHE A 273 -19.14 4.07 29.90
N SER A 274 -19.86 4.64 28.94
CA SER A 274 -21.06 5.47 29.24
C SER A 274 -22.33 4.67 29.48
N VAL A 275 -22.44 3.47 28.89
CA VAL A 275 -23.66 2.65 28.96
C VAL A 275 -23.22 1.26 29.38
N ARG A 276 -23.52 0.81 30.60
CA ARG A 276 -23.15 -0.53 31.08
C ARG A 276 -24.29 -1.51 30.82
N PRO A 277 -24.21 -2.38 29.79
CA PRO A 277 -25.24 -3.37 29.55
C PRO A 277 -25.20 -4.43 30.66
N ALA A 278 -26.36 -4.90 31.08
CA ALA A 278 -26.43 -6.08 31.95
C ALA A 278 -25.82 -7.29 31.24
N CYS A 279 -25.16 -8.17 31.99
CA CYS A 279 -24.55 -9.38 31.44
C CYS A 279 -25.56 -10.22 30.65
N GLY A 280 -25.36 -10.38 29.34
CA GLY A 280 -26.26 -11.14 28.46
C GLY A 280 -27.59 -10.46 28.13
N GLY A 281 -27.81 -9.25 28.64
CA GLY A 281 -28.99 -8.43 28.37
C GLY A 281 -29.04 -7.91 26.93
N TRP A 282 -30.14 -7.21 26.62
CA TRP A 282 -30.30 -6.55 25.34
C TRP A 282 -29.31 -5.40 25.24
N GLN A 283 -28.70 -5.25 24.06
CA GLN A 283 -27.84 -4.10 23.80
C GLN A 283 -28.70 -2.82 23.83
N PRO A 284 -28.34 -1.82 24.64
CA PRO A 284 -29.13 -0.59 24.76
C PRO A 284 -29.26 0.09 23.39
N GLY A 285 -30.50 0.39 22.99
CA GLY A 285 -30.79 1.02 21.69
C GLY A 285 -30.00 2.30 21.43
N LEU A 286 -29.68 3.05 22.49
CA LEU A 286 -28.84 4.25 22.43
C LEU A 286 -27.47 3.99 21.79
N ARG A 287 -26.84 2.83 22.04
CA ARG A 287 -25.53 2.50 21.44
C ARG A 287 -25.61 2.41 19.92
N TYR A 288 -26.66 1.77 19.40
CA TYR A 288 -26.88 1.66 17.96
C TYR A 288 -27.19 3.02 17.33
N VAL A 289 -27.96 3.88 18.01
CA VAL A 289 -28.25 5.24 17.52
C VAL A 289 -26.95 6.03 17.41
N VAL A 290 -26.12 6.06 18.46
CA VAL A 290 -24.83 6.75 18.44
C VAL A 290 -23.93 6.20 17.33
N PHE A 291 -23.78 4.87 17.25
CA PHE A 291 -22.98 4.20 16.23
C PHE A 291 -23.43 4.54 14.81
N LEU A 292 -24.73 4.41 14.53
CA LEU A 292 -25.31 4.65 13.21
C LEU A 292 -25.17 6.13 12.82
N SER A 293 -25.48 7.06 13.74
CA SER A 293 -25.35 8.49 13.48
C SER A 293 -23.91 8.89 13.16
N VAL A 294 -22.95 8.46 13.99
CA VAL A 294 -21.53 8.78 13.78
C VAL A 294 -21.00 8.13 12.51
N THR A 295 -21.36 6.87 12.24
CA THR A 295 -20.97 6.17 10.99
C THR A 295 -21.55 6.85 9.75
N CYS A 296 -22.81 7.29 9.78
CA CYS A 296 -23.41 7.99 8.65
C CYS A 296 -22.73 9.34 8.39
N VAL A 297 -22.47 10.13 9.44
CA VAL A 297 -21.76 11.41 9.30
C VAL A 297 -20.36 11.20 8.73
N ASP A 298 -19.63 10.21 9.26
CA ASP A 298 -18.29 9.89 8.80
C ASP A 298 -18.27 9.41 7.33
N LEU A 299 -19.21 8.55 6.93
CA LEU A 299 -19.35 8.13 5.53
C LEU A 299 -19.65 9.29 4.59
N VAL A 300 -20.51 10.24 4.99
CA VAL A 300 -20.81 11.43 4.18
C VAL A 300 -19.55 12.28 4.02
N VAL A 301 -18.79 12.48 5.09
CA VAL A 301 -17.51 13.20 5.05
C VAL A 301 -16.51 12.50 4.13
N GLN A 302 -16.32 11.19 4.28
CA GLN A 302 -15.41 10.42 3.44
C GLN A 302 -15.84 10.45 1.97
N ALA A 303 -17.12 10.25 1.68
CA ALA A 303 -17.66 10.31 0.33
C ALA A 303 -17.45 11.70 -0.29
N TRP A 304 -17.70 12.76 0.48
CA TRP A 304 -17.47 14.15 0.05
C TRP A 304 -16.00 14.37 -0.33
N VAL A 305 -15.04 13.99 0.51
CA VAL A 305 -13.60 14.14 0.18
C VAL A 305 -13.19 13.30 -1.02
N VAL A 306 -13.70 12.07 -1.13
CA VAL A 306 -13.44 11.20 -2.29
C VAL A 306 -13.97 11.84 -3.57
N LEU A 307 -15.20 12.36 -3.58
CA LEU A 307 -15.82 13.04 -4.72
C LEU A 307 -14.98 14.22 -5.23
N HIS A 308 -14.30 14.94 -4.34
CA HIS A 308 -13.37 16.03 -4.71
C HIS A 308 -12.04 15.54 -5.30
N SER A 309 -11.76 14.25 -5.31
CA SER A 309 -10.57 13.68 -5.95
C SER A 309 -10.87 13.24 -7.38
N LYS A 310 -9.88 13.35 -8.28
CA LYS A 310 -10.02 12.86 -9.66
C LYS A 310 -10.44 11.40 -9.67
N LEU A 311 -9.77 10.56 -8.88
CA LEU A 311 -10.07 9.13 -8.78
C LEU A 311 -11.48 8.87 -8.24
N GLY A 312 -11.94 9.64 -7.26
CA GLY A 312 -13.28 9.47 -6.70
C GLY A 312 -14.38 9.88 -7.67
N TYR A 313 -14.19 10.96 -8.42
CA TYR A 313 -15.08 11.29 -9.54
C TYR A 313 -15.16 10.12 -10.55
N TYR A 314 -14.01 9.57 -10.97
CA TYR A 314 -13.99 8.40 -11.85
C TYR A 314 -14.69 7.18 -11.23
N LEU A 315 -14.54 6.96 -9.93
CA LEU A 315 -15.22 5.87 -9.22
C LEU A 315 -16.73 6.07 -9.22
N VAL A 316 -17.22 7.29 -8.98
CA VAL A 316 -18.65 7.60 -8.97
C VAL A 316 -19.27 7.41 -10.36
N VAL A 317 -18.66 8.00 -11.38
CA VAL A 317 -19.24 8.03 -12.73
C VAL A 317 -19.08 6.69 -13.46
N PHE A 318 -17.88 6.10 -13.43
CA PHE A 318 -17.57 4.96 -14.28
C PHE A 318 -17.55 3.63 -13.54
N LYS A 319 -17.43 3.63 -12.20
CA LYS A 319 -17.32 2.40 -11.40
C LYS A 319 -18.16 2.45 -10.13
N PRO A 320 -19.47 2.80 -10.19
CA PRO A 320 -20.31 3.00 -9.01
C PRO A 320 -20.36 1.77 -8.12
N TRP A 321 -20.26 0.56 -8.70
CA TRP A 321 -20.15 -0.69 -7.94
C TRP A 321 -18.95 -0.72 -6.99
N LYS A 322 -17.78 -0.19 -7.41
CA LYS A 322 -16.59 -0.15 -6.54
C LYS A 322 -16.76 0.82 -5.39
N LEU A 323 -17.42 1.95 -5.65
CA LEU A 323 -17.77 2.91 -4.60
C LEU A 323 -18.74 2.28 -3.60
N PHE A 324 -19.79 1.63 -4.08
CA PHE A 324 -20.76 0.91 -3.24
C PHE A 324 -20.06 -0.14 -2.36
N MET A 325 -19.20 -0.98 -2.94
CA MET A 325 -18.42 -1.95 -2.16
C MET A 325 -17.51 -1.27 -1.14
N GLY A 326 -16.93 -0.11 -1.45
CA GLY A 326 -16.17 0.69 -0.49
C GLY A 326 -17.01 1.17 0.70
N VAL A 327 -18.22 1.66 0.44
CA VAL A 327 -19.18 2.04 1.49
C VAL A 327 -19.56 0.85 2.36
N VAL A 328 -19.90 -0.29 1.76
CA VAL A 328 -20.25 -1.52 2.48
C VAL A 328 -19.09 -1.98 3.36
N LEU A 329 -17.87 -2.05 2.82
CA LEU A 329 -16.68 -2.45 3.60
C LEU A 329 -16.38 -1.47 4.74
N THR A 330 -16.65 -0.17 4.54
CA THR A 330 -16.48 0.84 5.60
C THR A 330 -17.50 0.65 6.72
N ILE A 331 -18.77 0.43 6.39
CA ILE A 331 -19.82 0.12 7.37
C ILE A 331 -19.48 -1.15 8.14
N LEU A 332 -19.03 -2.20 7.44
CA LEU A 332 -18.61 -3.45 8.09
C LEU A 332 -17.41 -3.22 9.01
N GLY A 333 -16.39 -2.46 8.59
CA GLY A 333 -15.24 -2.15 9.43
C GLY A 333 -15.59 -1.33 10.67
N HIS A 334 -16.52 -0.38 10.55
CA HIS A 334 -17.03 0.33 11.72
C HIS A 334 -17.85 -0.59 12.63
N PHE A 335 -18.67 -1.47 12.05
CA PHE A 335 -19.49 -2.42 12.81
C PHE A 335 -18.63 -3.41 13.60
N ASP A 336 -17.50 -3.85 13.03
CA ASP A 336 -16.53 -4.72 13.69
C ASP A 336 -15.95 -4.06 14.95
N THR A 337 -15.38 -2.87 14.81
CA THR A 337 -14.91 -2.05 15.94
C THR A 337 -16.01 -1.80 16.98
N PHE A 338 -17.22 -1.48 16.55
CA PHE A 338 -18.37 -1.28 17.45
C PHE A 338 -18.76 -2.57 18.18
N GLY A 339 -18.73 -3.71 17.49
CA GLY A 339 -18.94 -5.05 18.01
C GLY A 339 -17.99 -5.35 19.16
N ASP A 340 -16.70 -5.07 18.95
CA ASP A 340 -15.65 -5.30 19.93
C ASP A 340 -15.78 -4.42 21.17
N VAL A 341 -16.06 -3.13 20.98
CA VAL A 341 -16.35 -2.20 22.08
C VAL A 341 -17.57 -2.65 22.89
N CYS A 342 -18.65 -3.02 22.20
CA CYS A 342 -19.88 -3.46 22.86
C CYS A 342 -19.67 -4.76 23.63
N PHE A 343 -18.91 -5.69 23.07
CA PHE A 343 -18.58 -6.96 23.69
C PHE A 343 -17.68 -6.78 24.92
N ALA A 344 -16.58 -6.04 24.80
CA ALA A 344 -15.67 -5.76 25.91
C ALA A 344 -16.40 -5.08 27.08
N SER A 345 -17.24 -4.10 26.78
CA SER A 345 -18.05 -3.43 27.79
C SER A 345 -19.11 -4.36 28.40
N MET A 346 -19.66 -5.30 27.64
CA MET A 346 -20.62 -6.28 28.16
C MET A 346 -19.97 -7.30 29.09
N VAL A 347 -18.82 -7.86 28.71
CA VAL A 347 -18.13 -8.88 29.52
C VAL A 347 -17.58 -8.31 30.83
N GLN A 348 -17.20 -7.02 30.86
CA GLN A 348 -16.81 -6.32 32.10
C GLN A 348 -17.93 -6.20 33.14
N ASN A 349 -19.20 -6.33 32.73
CA ASN A 349 -20.35 -6.31 33.63
C ASN A 349 -20.86 -7.72 33.96
N CYS A 350 -20.16 -8.76 33.51
CA CYS A 350 -20.44 -10.15 33.84
C CYS A 350 -19.64 -10.60 35.06
N GLU A 351 -20.09 -11.70 35.68
CA GLU A 351 -19.26 -12.46 36.61
C GLU A 351 -17.98 -12.93 35.91
N ASP A 352 -16.87 -12.98 36.65
CA ASP A 352 -15.59 -13.41 36.12
C ASP A 352 -15.68 -14.81 35.51
N ILE A 353 -15.46 -14.87 34.19
CA ILE A 353 -15.37 -16.14 33.47
C ILE A 353 -13.87 -16.49 33.41
N THR A 354 -13.43 -17.32 34.35
CA THR A 354 -12.08 -17.92 34.37
C THR A 354 -12.08 -19.36 33.86
N ASP A 355 -13.20 -20.07 34.03
CA ASP A 355 -13.30 -21.49 33.70
C ASP A 355 -14.44 -21.78 32.72
N VAL A 356 -14.07 -22.47 31.64
CA VAL A 356 -15.00 -22.89 30.58
C VAL A 356 -15.14 -24.40 30.65
N THR A 357 -16.32 -24.86 31.08
CA THR A 357 -16.70 -26.27 31.05
C THR A 357 -17.50 -26.55 29.79
N ILE A 358 -16.94 -27.36 28.91
CA ILE A 358 -17.61 -27.77 27.67
C ILE A 358 -18.09 -29.20 27.86
N ARG A 359 -19.40 -29.42 27.68
CA ARG A 359 -19.96 -30.78 27.63
C ARG A 359 -19.63 -31.38 26.26
N GLU A 360 -18.99 -32.55 26.23
CA GLU A 360 -18.53 -33.20 25.00
C GLU A 360 -19.63 -33.35 23.93
N SER A 361 -20.90 -33.47 24.34
CA SER A 361 -22.03 -33.60 23.42
C SER A 361 -22.23 -32.44 22.44
N TYR A 362 -21.66 -31.25 22.71
CA TYR A 362 -21.84 -30.08 21.83
C TYR A 362 -20.76 -29.92 20.75
N PHE A 363 -19.62 -30.61 20.87
CA PHE A 363 -18.51 -30.47 19.93
C PHE A 363 -17.99 -31.85 19.48
N HIS A 364 -18.61 -32.42 18.46
CA HIS A 364 -18.08 -33.59 17.75
C HIS A 364 -16.91 -33.20 16.82
N PHE A 365 -15.86 -32.56 17.34
CA PHE A 365 -14.65 -32.35 16.55
C PHE A 365 -13.86 -33.67 16.48
N LYS A 366 -13.97 -34.37 15.34
CA LYS A 366 -13.27 -35.62 15.00
C LYS A 366 -11.73 -35.56 15.06
N PHE A 367 -11.13 -34.40 15.32
CA PHE A 367 -9.68 -34.20 15.32
C PHE A 367 -9.00 -34.67 16.61
N TRP A 368 -9.76 -34.99 17.66
CA TRP A 368 -9.20 -35.46 18.92
C TRP A 368 -9.25 -36.99 18.97
N LYS A 369 -8.08 -37.64 19.09
CA LYS A 369 -7.92 -39.10 19.02
C LYS A 369 -8.93 -39.83 19.92
N ALA A 370 -9.83 -40.58 19.27
CA ALA A 370 -10.66 -41.60 19.89
C ALA A 370 -9.75 -42.67 20.50
N GLY A 371 -9.73 -42.76 21.83
CA GLY A 371 -8.90 -43.74 22.52
C GLY A 371 -9.21 -43.89 24.00
N GLU A 372 -9.74 -42.84 24.65
CA GLU A 372 -10.15 -42.92 26.06
C GLU A 372 -11.62 -42.52 26.16
N ALA A 373 -12.45 -43.49 26.55
CA ALA A 373 -13.84 -43.23 26.92
C ALA A 373 -13.82 -42.39 28.21
N PHE A 374 -13.95 -41.07 28.06
CA PHE A 374 -14.01 -40.14 29.18
C PHE A 374 -15.47 -39.73 29.40
N ASP A 375 -16.14 -40.37 30.36
CA ASP A 375 -17.38 -39.84 30.93
C ASP A 375 -17.03 -38.63 31.80
N GLY A 376 -16.88 -37.44 31.21
CA GLY A 376 -16.51 -36.29 32.02
C GLY A 376 -16.33 -35.00 31.24
N TYR A 377 -17.02 -33.96 31.68
CA TYR A 377 -16.82 -32.58 31.22
C TYR A 377 -15.32 -32.23 31.20
N ARG A 378 -14.85 -31.58 30.12
CA ARG A 378 -13.53 -30.96 30.10
C ARG A 378 -13.67 -29.50 30.50
N SER A 379 -12.99 -29.12 31.58
CA SER A 379 -12.80 -27.72 31.97
C SER A 379 -11.46 -27.22 31.42
N PHE A 380 -11.47 -26.08 30.75
CA PHE A 380 -10.28 -25.31 30.44
C PHE A 380 -10.27 -24.05 31.30
N THR A 381 -9.18 -23.85 32.03
CA THR A 381 -8.94 -22.64 32.83
C THR A 381 -8.20 -21.63 31.97
N LEU A 382 -8.78 -20.44 31.82
CA LEU A 382 -8.16 -19.32 31.13
C LEU A 382 -7.01 -18.76 31.97
N PRO A 383 -5.93 -18.24 31.35
CA PRO A 383 -4.80 -17.66 32.08
C PRO A 383 -5.15 -16.36 32.83
N CYS A 384 -6.25 -15.71 32.47
CA CYS A 384 -6.81 -14.52 33.10
C CYS A 384 -8.34 -14.50 32.91
N SER A 385 -9.04 -13.53 33.50
CA SER A 385 -10.48 -13.39 33.29
C SER A 385 -10.78 -13.10 31.80
N LEU A 386 -11.91 -13.60 31.30
CA LEU A 386 -12.35 -13.30 29.94
C LEU A 386 -12.51 -11.79 29.69
N ALA A 387 -12.87 -11.03 30.74
CA ALA A 387 -13.01 -9.58 30.67
C ALA A 387 -11.66 -8.90 30.44
N ASP A 388 -10.61 -9.31 31.14
CA ASP A 388 -9.26 -8.78 30.96
C ASP A 388 -8.71 -9.13 29.57
N LEU A 389 -8.93 -10.36 29.12
CA LEU A 389 -8.48 -10.81 27.81
C LEU A 389 -9.17 -10.03 26.67
N SER A 390 -10.48 -9.81 26.77
CA SER A 390 -11.23 -9.01 25.79
C SER A 390 -10.86 -7.53 25.83
N PHE A 391 -10.64 -6.97 27.02
CA PHE A 391 -10.19 -5.58 27.15
C PHE A 391 -8.78 -5.39 26.59
N PHE A 392 -7.88 -6.36 26.81
CA PHE A 392 -6.55 -6.37 26.20
C PHE A 392 -6.65 -6.42 24.67
N ALA A 393 -7.48 -7.30 24.10
CA ALA A 393 -7.71 -7.38 22.67
C ALA A 393 -8.25 -6.06 22.10
N LEU A 394 -9.17 -5.39 22.82
CA LEU A 394 -9.68 -4.08 22.43
C LEU A 394 -8.57 -3.01 22.45
N VAL A 395 -7.79 -2.90 23.53
CA VAL A 395 -6.74 -1.87 23.65
C VAL A 395 -5.61 -2.08 22.64
N VAL A 396 -5.10 -3.31 22.55
CA VAL A 396 -3.94 -3.61 21.69
C VAL A 396 -4.39 -3.80 20.24
N GLY A 397 -5.37 -4.66 19.98
CA GLY A 397 -5.88 -4.92 18.63
C GLY A 397 -6.50 -3.68 18.00
N VAL A 398 -7.59 -3.19 18.59
CA VAL A 398 -8.38 -2.12 17.97
C VAL A 398 -7.66 -0.75 18.11
N PHE A 399 -7.32 -0.32 19.32
CA PHE A 399 -6.76 1.03 19.47
C PHE A 399 -5.31 1.14 19.00
N ALA A 400 -4.43 0.21 19.41
CA ALA A 400 -3.01 0.33 19.09
C ALA A 400 -2.67 -0.11 17.66
N LEU A 401 -3.32 -1.14 17.10
CA LEU A 401 -3.00 -1.64 15.75
C LEU A 401 -3.91 -1.08 14.65
N GLN A 402 -5.09 -0.52 14.97
CA GLN A 402 -5.98 0.10 13.97
C GLN A 402 -6.10 1.62 14.13
N ALA A 403 -6.50 2.13 15.30
CA ALA A 403 -6.74 3.56 15.47
C ALA A 403 -5.44 4.39 15.36
N LEU A 404 -4.40 4.01 16.12
CA LEU A 404 -3.15 4.75 16.17
C LEU A 404 -2.43 4.84 14.81
N PRO A 405 -2.29 3.78 14.00
CA PRO A 405 -1.68 3.90 12.67
C PRO A 405 -2.51 4.79 11.74
N GLY A 406 -3.84 4.70 11.80
CA GLY A 406 -4.74 5.58 11.03
C GLY A 406 -4.56 7.06 11.39
N TRP A 407 -4.52 7.38 12.68
CA TRP A 407 -4.21 8.73 13.16
C TRP A 407 -2.80 9.17 12.85
N SER A 408 -1.81 8.30 12.98
CA SER A 408 -0.43 8.62 12.63
C SER A 408 -0.31 9.01 11.16
N LEU A 409 -1.04 8.33 10.28
CA LEU A 409 -1.08 8.67 8.85
C LEU A 409 -1.72 10.04 8.58
N LEU A 410 -2.75 10.41 9.33
CA LEU A 410 -3.37 11.73 9.24
C LEU A 410 -2.46 12.81 9.86
N LEU A 411 -1.88 12.56 11.03
CA LEU A 411 -1.09 13.56 11.76
C LEU A 411 0.32 13.77 11.20
N ALA A 412 0.96 12.77 10.57
CA ALA A 412 2.36 12.82 10.16
C ALA A 412 2.70 13.87 9.08
N LYS A 413 1.73 14.69 8.64
CA LYS A 413 1.92 15.75 7.65
C LYS A 413 1.05 17.01 7.85
N ALA A 414 0.38 17.15 8.99
CA ALA A 414 -0.06 18.46 9.49
C ALA A 414 1.15 19.19 10.09
#